data_AF-A0A6I5CJH1-F1
#
_entry.id   AF-A0A6I5CJH1-F1
#
_cell.length_a   1.000
_cell.length_b   1.000
_cell.length_c   1.000
_cell.angle_alpha   90.00
_cell.angle_beta   90.00
_cell.angle_gamma   90.00
#
_symmetry.space_group_name_H-M   'P 1'
#
loop_
_entity.id
_entity.type
_entity.pdbx_description
1 polymer ?
#
loop_
_entity_poly.entity_id
_entity_poly.type
_entity_poly.pdbx_seq_one_letter_code
_entity_poly.pdbx_strand_id
1 'polypeptide(L)'
;MSSSAGSSPRFDPQAAAQQMLDLEAAAGQPPGAALVPAQTVPEAPSGPPPLPPPGAFGVPSLPPSLSDRGNARLFVQMHRDQFRHVEGLGWFAWDGYRWKRTGGEKAALWAAGEMAEEMPDTDPRGIFSNREIAQHKRRTLSTTGMKALLTQAKASPDLSVDPDRLDGDPYALCTPAGVVDLHNGHLRKADPTRDFHSRATSVAPQRMDTPRWHRFLTDTFGSDPEGEEMIDFLHLLLGYSITGDVGAQVLPFLHGEGKNGKSVLLDIMIQILGDYADAAPPGFLMDRGAFSEHSTELTELHGR
;
A
#
# COMPACT_ATOMS: atom_id res chain seq x y z
N MET A 1 29.76 -47.68 27.33
CA MET A 1 28.87 -47.45 26.17
C MET A 1 28.78 -45.94 25.97
N SER A 2 29.57 -45.42 25.04
CA SER A 2 29.68 -43.98 24.75
C SER A 2 28.69 -43.64 23.63
N SER A 3 27.86 -42.59 23.82
CA SER A 3 26.95 -42.09 22.80
C SER A 3 27.31 -40.65 22.46
N SER A 4 27.61 -40.42 21.18
CA SER A 4 28.02 -39.17 20.54
C SER A 4 26.84 -38.23 20.31
N ALA A 5 26.92 -37.01 20.84
CA ALA A 5 26.10 -35.89 20.40
C ALA A 5 26.75 -35.25 19.17
N GLY A 6 26.05 -35.25 18.02
CA GLY A 6 26.50 -34.58 16.80
C GLY A 6 26.40 -33.07 16.94
N SER A 7 27.49 -32.36 16.64
CA SER A 7 27.51 -30.90 16.59
C SER A 7 26.93 -30.41 15.25
N SER A 8 25.84 -29.64 15.29
CA SER A 8 25.43 -28.81 14.16
C SER A 8 26.53 -27.77 13.86
N PRO A 9 26.77 -27.43 12.59
CA PRO A 9 27.79 -26.44 12.23
C PRO A 9 27.39 -25.07 12.77
N ARG A 10 28.31 -24.44 13.52
CA ARG A 10 28.19 -23.03 13.91
C ARG A 10 28.22 -22.17 12.64
N PHE A 11 27.36 -21.17 12.60
CA PHE A 11 27.32 -20.15 11.55
C PHE A 11 28.70 -19.51 11.37
N ASP A 12 29.17 -19.46 10.12
CA ASP A 12 30.45 -18.89 9.73
C ASP A 12 30.22 -17.56 8.98
N PRO A 13 30.47 -16.41 9.62
CA PRO A 13 30.23 -15.11 9.02
C PRO A 13 31.15 -14.80 7.84
N GLN A 14 32.33 -15.44 7.75
CA GLN A 14 33.25 -15.24 6.63
C GLN A 14 32.75 -15.95 5.36
N ALA A 15 32.17 -17.14 5.53
CA ALA A 15 31.57 -17.88 4.43
C ALA A 15 30.34 -17.15 3.85
N ALA A 16 29.51 -16.56 4.70
CA ALA A 16 28.35 -15.78 4.26
C ALA A 16 28.75 -14.49 3.52
N ALA A 17 29.76 -13.76 4.02
CA ALA A 17 30.28 -12.57 3.35
C ALA A 17 30.88 -12.90 1.97
N GLN A 18 31.60 -14.02 1.85
CA GLN A 18 32.15 -14.48 0.57
C GLN A 18 31.03 -14.82 -0.42
N GLN A 19 29.94 -15.42 0.04
CA GLN A 19 28.79 -15.77 -0.80
C GLN A 19 28.08 -14.54 -1.37
N MET A 20 28.04 -13.43 -0.62
CA MET A 20 27.50 -12.15 -1.07
C MET A 20 28.39 -11.48 -2.13
N LEU A 21 29.71 -11.52 -1.95
CA LEU A 21 30.68 -10.99 -2.91
C LEU A 21 30.68 -11.80 -4.23
N ASP A 22 30.51 -13.12 -4.14
CA ASP A 22 30.42 -13.98 -5.33
C ASP A 22 29.13 -13.72 -6.15
N LEU A 23 28.04 -13.28 -5.50
CA LEU A 23 26.80 -12.86 -6.16
C LEU A 23 26.95 -11.51 -6.88
N GLU A 24 27.69 -10.56 -6.29
CA GLU A 24 28.02 -9.29 -6.96
C GLU A 24 28.94 -9.50 -8.18
N ALA A 25 29.90 -10.42 -8.09
CA ALA A 25 30.79 -10.75 -9.21
C ALA A 25 30.06 -11.42 -10.39
N ALA A 26 28.93 -12.10 -10.13
CA ALA A 26 28.10 -12.72 -11.15
C ALA A 26 27.16 -11.73 -11.86
N ALA A 27 26.86 -10.59 -11.24
CA ALA A 27 26.02 -9.53 -11.80
C ALA A 27 26.86 -8.53 -12.62
N GLY A 28 27.24 -8.93 -13.83
CA GLY A 28 28.01 -8.08 -14.76
C GLY A 28 27.38 -6.70 -15.01
N GLN A 29 28.24 -5.68 -14.96
CA GLN A 29 28.11 -4.24 -15.29
C GLN A 29 26.79 -3.73 -15.91
N PRO A 30 26.18 -2.66 -15.36
CA PRO A 30 25.07 -1.96 -16.01
C PRO A 30 25.54 -1.14 -17.23
N PRO A 31 24.75 -1.05 -18.32
CA PRO A 31 25.07 -0.20 -19.45
C PRO A 31 24.99 1.29 -19.06
N GLY A 32 25.95 2.06 -19.59
CA GLY A 32 26.23 3.45 -19.21
C GLY A 32 25.04 4.42 -19.31
N ALA A 33 25.03 5.34 -18.34
CA ALA A 33 24.05 6.41 -18.19
C ALA A 33 24.02 7.35 -19.41
N ALA A 34 22.93 7.29 -20.18
CA ALA A 34 22.56 8.35 -21.10
C ALA A 34 21.75 9.42 -20.35
N LEU A 35 22.34 10.60 -20.21
CA LEU A 35 21.70 11.83 -19.73
C LEU A 35 20.66 12.32 -20.74
N VAL A 36 19.40 12.49 -20.33
CA VAL A 36 18.37 13.23 -21.08
C VAL A 36 17.41 13.94 -20.10
N PRO A 37 16.68 15.01 -20.50
CA PRO A 37 16.74 16.31 -19.85
C PRO A 37 15.57 16.54 -18.89
N ALA A 38 15.77 17.46 -17.94
CA ALA A 38 14.80 17.88 -16.95
C ALA A 38 13.47 18.30 -17.57
N GLN A 39 12.39 17.58 -17.24
CA GLN A 39 11.03 18.09 -17.36
C GLN A 39 10.62 18.63 -15.99
N THR A 40 10.28 19.92 -15.98
CA THR A 40 9.73 20.64 -14.83
C THR A 40 8.41 20.03 -14.39
N VAL A 41 8.38 19.50 -13.16
CA VAL A 41 7.14 19.06 -12.48
C VAL A 41 6.54 20.27 -11.77
N PRO A 42 5.22 20.54 -11.89
CA PRO A 42 4.57 21.61 -11.12
C PRO A 42 4.52 21.27 -9.64
N GLU A 43 4.71 22.29 -8.81
CA GLU A 43 4.65 22.27 -7.35
C GLU A 43 3.34 21.64 -6.83
N ALA A 44 3.46 20.61 -5.99
CA ALA A 44 2.33 19.89 -5.41
C ALA A 44 1.68 20.71 -4.27
N PRO A 45 0.34 20.81 -4.20
CA PRO A 45 -0.33 21.51 -3.10
C PRO A 45 -0.27 20.70 -1.81
N SER A 46 0.12 21.36 -0.72
CA SER A 46 0.09 20.84 0.65
C SER A 46 -1.34 20.86 1.21
N GLY A 47 -1.99 19.70 1.20
CA GLY A 47 -3.29 19.45 1.84
C GLY A 47 -3.75 18.02 1.53
N PRO A 48 -4.63 17.40 2.35
CA PRO A 48 -5.29 16.17 1.94
C PRO A 48 -6.00 16.46 0.61
N PRO A 49 -5.87 15.59 -0.42
CA PRO A 49 -6.58 15.82 -1.67
C PRO A 49 -8.07 15.91 -1.35
N PRO A 50 -8.81 16.85 -1.96
CA PRO A 50 -10.24 16.86 -1.82
C PRO A 50 -10.75 15.48 -2.26
N LEU A 51 -11.70 14.93 -1.48
CA LEU A 51 -12.51 13.81 -1.97
C LEU A 51 -12.90 14.12 -3.42
N PRO A 52 -12.79 13.16 -4.35
CA PRO A 52 -13.22 13.39 -5.72
C PRO A 52 -14.63 14.00 -5.68
N PRO A 53 -14.89 15.06 -6.47
CA PRO A 53 -16.17 15.75 -6.39
C PRO A 53 -17.29 14.71 -6.58
N PRO A 54 -18.31 14.70 -5.69
CA PRO A 54 -19.50 13.90 -5.95
C PRO A 54 -20.12 14.47 -7.22
N GLY A 55 -20.19 13.71 -8.31
CA GLY A 55 -20.87 14.20 -9.50
C GLY A 55 -20.29 13.91 -10.87
N ALA A 56 -19.17 13.18 -11.03
CA ALA A 56 -18.84 12.64 -12.36
C ALA A 56 -19.72 11.39 -12.66
N PHE A 57 -21.01 11.47 -12.38
CA PHE A 57 -21.95 10.38 -12.56
C PHE A 57 -22.35 10.31 -14.03
N GLY A 58 -22.27 9.09 -14.57
CA GLY A 58 -23.00 8.75 -15.77
C GLY A 58 -24.47 9.13 -15.62
N VAL A 59 -25.15 9.31 -16.76
CA VAL A 59 -26.57 9.67 -16.83
C VAL A 59 -27.39 8.90 -15.78
N PRO A 60 -28.23 9.57 -14.96
CA PRO A 60 -29.10 8.91 -14.00
C PRO A 60 -29.79 7.72 -14.66
N SER A 61 -29.54 6.52 -14.13
CA SER A 61 -29.93 5.29 -14.81
C SER A 61 -30.66 4.35 -13.87
N LEU A 62 -31.67 3.67 -14.42
CA LEU A 62 -32.36 2.61 -13.72
C LEU A 62 -31.51 1.33 -13.73
N PRO A 63 -31.56 0.52 -12.66
CA PRO A 63 -30.90 -0.76 -12.65
C PRO A 63 -31.48 -1.67 -13.75
N PRO A 64 -30.71 -2.65 -14.27
CA PRO A 64 -31.18 -3.57 -15.30
C PRO A 64 -32.36 -4.45 -14.86
N SER A 65 -32.63 -4.52 -13.56
CA SER A 65 -33.81 -5.16 -12.96
C SER A 65 -34.14 -4.46 -11.65
N LEU A 66 -35.42 -4.37 -11.28
CA LEU A 66 -35.86 -3.84 -9.99
C LEU A 66 -35.67 -4.87 -8.86
N SER A 67 -34.41 -5.22 -8.59
CA SER A 67 -34.00 -6.20 -7.57
C SER A 67 -32.71 -5.75 -6.89
N ASP A 68 -32.33 -6.40 -5.78
CA ASP A 68 -31.04 -6.10 -5.10
C ASP A 68 -29.83 -6.43 -5.99
N ARG A 69 -29.93 -7.48 -6.81
CA ARG A 69 -28.90 -7.81 -7.80
C ARG A 69 -28.83 -6.76 -8.91
N GLY A 70 -29.97 -6.21 -9.33
CA GLY A 70 -30.01 -5.11 -10.29
C GLY A 70 -29.37 -3.84 -9.72
N ASN A 71 -29.70 -3.50 -8.48
CA ASN A 71 -29.07 -2.39 -7.76
C ASN A 71 -27.56 -2.58 -7.62
N ALA A 72 -27.12 -3.79 -7.27
CA ALA A 72 -25.69 -4.10 -7.18
C ALA A 72 -24.98 -3.92 -8.53
N ARG A 73 -25.59 -4.35 -9.65
CA ARG A 73 -25.03 -4.14 -10.99
C ARG A 73 -24.89 -2.65 -11.33
N LEU A 74 -25.90 -1.84 -10.99
CA LEU A 74 -25.85 -0.40 -11.17
C LEU A 74 -24.74 0.23 -10.32
N PHE A 75 -24.65 -0.16 -9.04
CA PHE A 75 -23.62 0.32 -8.12
C PHE A 75 -22.21 0.00 -8.62
N VAL A 76 -21.98 -1.24 -9.07
CA VAL A 76 -20.71 -1.66 -9.68
C VAL A 76 -20.40 -0.79 -10.90
N GLN A 77 -21.36 -0.60 -11.80
CA GLN A 77 -21.15 0.19 -13.01
C GLN A 77 -20.75 1.65 -12.69
N MET A 78 -21.35 2.25 -11.66
CA MET A 78 -21.11 3.64 -11.28
C MET A 78 -19.85 3.82 -10.43
N HIS A 79 -19.50 2.84 -9.60
CA HIS A 79 -18.49 3.01 -8.55
C HIS A 79 -17.33 2.00 -8.60
N ARG A 80 -17.18 1.24 -9.69
CA ARG A 80 -16.03 0.32 -9.89
C ARG A 80 -14.67 0.99 -9.91
N ASP A 81 -14.55 2.30 -9.91
CA ASP A 81 -13.25 2.98 -9.81
C ASP A 81 -13.10 3.72 -8.47
N GLN A 82 -14.10 3.62 -7.59
CA GLN A 82 -14.19 4.33 -6.31
C GLN A 82 -14.17 3.40 -5.11
N PHE A 83 -14.67 2.16 -5.25
CA PHE A 83 -14.69 1.18 -4.17
C PHE A 83 -14.08 -0.16 -4.57
N ARG A 84 -13.45 -0.81 -3.60
CA ARG A 84 -13.11 -2.23 -3.63
C ARG A 84 -13.61 -2.86 -2.34
N HIS A 85 -13.93 -4.14 -2.39
CA HIS A 85 -14.19 -4.95 -1.21
C HIS A 85 -13.14 -6.06 -1.17
N VAL A 86 -12.33 -6.06 -0.11
CA VAL A 86 -11.30 -7.08 0.10
C VAL A 86 -11.89 -8.17 0.99
N GLU A 87 -11.78 -9.44 0.57
CA GLU A 87 -12.32 -10.55 1.35
C GLU A 87 -11.72 -10.59 2.77
N GLY A 88 -12.56 -10.78 3.79
CA GLY A 88 -12.12 -10.75 5.19
C GLY A 88 -11.76 -9.35 5.76
N LEU A 89 -11.39 -8.36 4.93
CA LEU A 89 -10.96 -7.03 5.40
C LEU A 89 -12.02 -5.93 5.27
N GLY A 90 -12.97 -6.07 4.34
CA GLY A 90 -14.12 -5.19 4.16
C GLY A 90 -13.98 -4.19 3.02
N TRP A 91 -14.73 -3.08 3.09
CA TRP A 91 -14.76 -2.05 2.06
C TRP A 91 -13.60 -1.04 2.15
N PHE A 92 -13.04 -0.71 0.99
CA PHE A 92 -12.00 0.29 0.78
C PHE A 92 -12.50 1.33 -0.23
N ALA A 93 -12.13 2.59 -0.02
CA ALA A 93 -12.43 3.69 -0.93
C ALA A 93 -11.15 4.23 -1.56
N TRP A 94 -11.21 4.58 -2.85
CA TRP A 94 -10.09 5.22 -3.55
C TRP A 94 -9.90 6.65 -3.03
N ASP A 95 -8.69 7.01 -2.60
CA ASP A 95 -8.38 8.35 -2.08
C ASP A 95 -7.59 9.23 -3.08
N GLY A 96 -7.39 8.74 -4.30
CA GLY A 96 -6.67 9.41 -5.37
C GLY A 96 -5.40 8.68 -5.82
N TYR A 97 -4.76 7.94 -4.92
CA TYR A 97 -3.54 7.17 -5.22
C TYR A 97 -3.48 5.79 -4.56
N ARG A 98 -4.37 5.49 -3.61
CA ARG A 98 -4.46 4.18 -2.95
C ARG A 98 -5.90 3.84 -2.52
N TRP A 99 -6.07 2.60 -2.05
CA TRP A 99 -7.28 2.08 -1.43
C TRP A 99 -7.22 2.28 0.09
N LYS A 100 -8.06 3.18 0.60
CA LYS A 100 -8.15 3.47 2.04
C LYS A 100 -9.27 2.68 2.69
N ARG A 101 -8.92 1.86 3.69
CA ARG A 101 -9.89 1.10 4.49
C ARG A 101 -10.73 2.00 5.39
N THR A 102 -10.08 2.94 6.07
CA THR A 102 -10.71 3.81 7.06
C THR A 102 -11.79 4.67 6.42
N GLY A 103 -13.05 4.43 6.82
CA GLY A 103 -14.22 5.11 6.28
C GLY A 103 -14.84 4.44 5.05
N GLY A 104 -14.21 3.40 4.47
CA GLY A 104 -14.69 2.73 3.26
C GLY A 104 -16.10 2.17 3.38
N GLU A 105 -16.42 1.49 4.49
CA GLU A 105 -17.78 1.01 4.81
C GLU A 105 -18.83 2.13 4.78
N LYS A 106 -18.53 3.26 5.44
CA LYS A 106 -19.46 4.39 5.51
C LYS A 106 -19.62 5.07 4.15
N ALA A 107 -18.53 5.20 3.40
CA ALA A 107 -18.52 5.80 2.07
C ALA A 107 -19.30 4.94 1.07
N ALA A 108 -19.13 3.62 1.08
CA ALA A 108 -19.91 2.70 0.23
C ALA A 108 -21.40 2.74 0.57
N LEU A 109 -21.75 2.79 1.86
CA LEU A 109 -23.15 2.95 2.30
C LEU A 109 -23.76 4.28 1.87
N TRP A 110 -23.01 5.36 1.99
CA TRP A 110 -23.46 6.68 1.54
C TRP A 110 -23.70 6.71 0.03
N ALA A 111 -22.74 6.22 -0.76
CA ALA A 111 -22.84 6.14 -2.21
C ALA A 111 -24.03 5.27 -2.66
N ALA A 112 -24.35 4.18 -1.95
CA ALA A 112 -25.53 3.36 -2.23
C ALA A 112 -26.84 4.13 -2.03
N GLY A 113 -26.87 5.05 -1.06
CA GLY A 113 -27.98 5.98 -0.82
C GLY A 113 -28.12 7.00 -1.95
N GLU A 114 -27.03 7.71 -2.28
CA GLU A 114 -27.00 8.70 -3.37
C GLU A 114 -27.45 8.08 -4.70
N MET A 115 -26.92 6.89 -5.05
CA MET A 115 -27.32 6.13 -6.23
C MET A 115 -28.85 5.86 -6.25
N ALA A 116 -29.44 5.60 -5.08
CA ALA A 116 -30.88 5.36 -4.97
C ALA A 116 -31.72 6.65 -5.04
N GLU A 117 -31.21 7.76 -4.49
CA GLU A 117 -31.86 9.08 -4.57
C GLU A 117 -31.90 9.60 -6.02
N GLU A 118 -30.82 9.37 -6.76
CA GLU A 118 -30.67 9.75 -8.17
C GLU A 118 -31.43 8.84 -9.16
N MET A 119 -32.03 7.73 -8.71
CA MET A 119 -32.83 6.89 -9.60
C MET A 119 -33.95 7.70 -10.27
N PRO A 120 -34.06 7.67 -11.62
CA PRO A 120 -35.14 8.36 -12.33
C PRO A 120 -36.52 7.89 -11.89
N ASP A 121 -37.52 8.77 -11.89
CA ASP A 121 -38.90 8.42 -11.54
C ASP A 121 -39.69 7.82 -12.72
N THR A 122 -39.09 7.79 -13.92
CA THR A 122 -39.71 7.29 -15.16
C THR A 122 -38.70 6.47 -15.96
N ASP A 123 -39.18 5.48 -16.73
CA ASP A 123 -38.36 4.70 -17.67
C ASP A 123 -38.69 5.08 -19.11
N PRO A 124 -37.80 5.80 -19.83
CA PRO A 124 -38.01 6.16 -21.23
C PRO A 124 -38.23 4.96 -22.17
N ARG A 125 -37.78 3.76 -21.77
CA ARG A 125 -37.95 2.52 -22.55
C ARG A 125 -39.30 1.86 -22.32
N GLY A 126 -40.04 2.29 -21.30
CA GLY A 126 -41.33 1.70 -20.92
C GLY A 126 -41.26 0.26 -20.42
N ILE A 127 -40.10 -0.20 -19.93
CA ILE A 127 -39.93 -1.57 -19.39
C ILE A 127 -40.56 -1.64 -18.00
N PHE A 128 -40.38 -0.59 -17.20
CA PHE A 128 -40.95 -0.49 -15.86
C PHE A 128 -41.97 0.65 -15.79
N SER A 129 -43.07 0.42 -15.09
CA SER A 129 -44.03 1.48 -14.78
C SER A 129 -43.47 2.43 -13.71
N ASN A 130 -43.90 3.70 -13.74
CA ASN A 130 -43.51 4.70 -12.72
C ASN A 130 -43.83 4.24 -11.29
N ARG A 131 -44.89 3.43 -11.11
CA ARG A 131 -45.27 2.86 -9.81
C ARG A 131 -44.25 1.84 -9.32
N GLU A 132 -43.78 0.95 -10.19
CA GLU A 132 -42.76 -0.06 -9.84
C GLU A 132 -41.43 0.62 -9.51
N ILE A 133 -41.06 1.64 -10.27
CA ILE A 133 -39.87 2.45 -10.02
C ILE A 133 -39.94 3.13 -8.64
N ALA A 134 -41.03 3.84 -8.35
CA ALA A 134 -41.21 4.52 -7.07
C ALA A 134 -41.18 3.54 -5.88
N GLN A 135 -41.80 2.36 -6.03
CA GLN A 135 -41.76 1.31 -5.01
C GLN A 135 -40.34 0.77 -4.80
N HIS A 136 -39.61 0.50 -5.89
CA HIS A 136 -38.24 0.01 -5.83
C HIS A 136 -37.27 1.05 -5.25
N LYS A 137 -37.40 2.32 -5.64
CA LYS A 137 -36.63 3.44 -5.09
C LYS A 137 -36.83 3.54 -3.57
N ARG A 138 -38.08 3.57 -3.10
CA ARG A 138 -38.41 3.58 -1.66
C ARG A 138 -37.82 2.39 -0.91
N ARG A 139 -37.85 1.19 -1.50
CA ARG A 139 -37.26 -0.01 -0.91
C ARG A 139 -35.74 0.10 -0.81
N THR A 140 -35.10 0.58 -1.87
CA THR A 140 -33.64 0.73 -1.95
C THR A 140 -33.13 1.76 -0.94
N LEU A 141 -33.82 2.88 -0.74
CA LEU A 141 -33.49 3.93 0.23
C LEU A 141 -33.56 3.49 1.70
N SER A 142 -34.18 2.34 1.99
CA SER A 142 -34.17 1.81 3.36
C SER A 142 -32.78 1.29 3.74
N THR A 143 -32.43 1.35 5.03
CA THR A 143 -31.17 0.78 5.54
C THR A 143 -31.01 -0.69 5.14
N THR A 144 -32.09 -1.47 5.19
CA THR A 144 -32.09 -2.88 4.77
C THR A 144 -31.83 -3.01 3.27
N GLY A 145 -32.44 -2.15 2.44
CA GLY A 145 -32.25 -2.12 0.99
C GLY A 145 -30.81 -1.80 0.60
N MET A 146 -30.23 -0.75 1.17
CA MET A 146 -28.83 -0.37 0.91
C MET A 146 -27.85 -1.47 1.35
N LYS A 147 -28.08 -2.10 2.51
CA LYS A 147 -27.26 -3.24 2.97
C LYS A 147 -27.40 -4.46 2.05
N ALA A 148 -28.60 -4.77 1.58
CA ALA A 148 -28.83 -5.87 0.66
C ALA A 148 -28.14 -5.64 -0.69
N LEU A 149 -28.22 -4.41 -1.22
CA LEU A 149 -27.48 -3.97 -2.40
C LEU A 149 -25.97 -4.19 -2.22
N LEU A 150 -25.37 -3.64 -1.16
CA LEU A 150 -23.92 -3.74 -0.94
C LEU A 150 -23.48 -5.18 -0.73
N THR A 151 -24.30 -6.00 -0.07
CA THR A 151 -24.04 -7.44 0.11
C THR A 151 -23.96 -8.17 -1.23
N GLN A 152 -24.78 -7.78 -2.21
CA GLN A 152 -24.71 -8.33 -3.57
C GLN A 152 -23.55 -7.71 -4.38
N ALA A 153 -23.28 -6.41 -4.20
CA ALA A 153 -22.24 -5.68 -4.94
C ALA A 153 -20.84 -6.20 -4.62
N LYS A 154 -20.53 -6.48 -3.34
CA LYS A 154 -19.21 -6.98 -2.93
C LYS A 154 -18.85 -8.34 -3.53
N ALA A 155 -19.83 -9.10 -4.02
CA ALA A 155 -19.61 -10.37 -4.71
C ALA A 155 -19.31 -10.20 -6.21
N SER A 156 -19.31 -8.97 -6.73
CA SER A 156 -18.96 -8.69 -8.12
C SER A 156 -17.44 -8.82 -8.34
N PRO A 157 -16.97 -9.49 -9.41
CA PRO A 157 -15.54 -9.55 -9.75
C PRO A 157 -14.89 -8.16 -9.96
N ASP A 158 -15.69 -7.15 -10.33
CA ASP A 158 -15.19 -5.78 -10.55
C ASP A 158 -14.90 -5.03 -9.24
N LEU A 159 -15.46 -5.48 -8.11
CA LEU A 159 -15.27 -4.85 -6.80
C LEU A 159 -14.50 -5.76 -5.83
N SER A 160 -14.64 -7.08 -5.97
CA SER A 160 -13.99 -8.04 -5.09
C SER A 160 -12.50 -8.11 -5.35
N VAL A 161 -11.71 -8.03 -4.29
CA VAL A 161 -10.24 -8.13 -4.32
C VAL A 161 -9.82 -9.24 -3.38
N ASP A 162 -8.92 -10.09 -3.88
CA ASP A 162 -8.24 -11.09 -3.07
C ASP A 162 -7.26 -10.38 -2.10
N PRO A 163 -7.22 -10.73 -0.81
CA PRO A 163 -6.29 -10.15 0.15
C PRO A 163 -4.83 -10.19 -0.31
N ASP A 164 -4.39 -11.25 -0.98
CA ASP A 164 -3.00 -11.41 -1.42
C ASP A 164 -2.66 -10.47 -2.59
N ARG A 165 -3.67 -9.92 -3.26
CA ARG A 165 -3.48 -8.91 -4.32
C ARG A 165 -3.30 -7.51 -3.74
N LEU A 166 -3.86 -7.24 -2.56
CA LEU A 166 -3.71 -5.96 -1.89
C LEU A 166 -2.28 -5.85 -1.33
N ASP A 167 -1.55 -4.81 -1.73
CA ASP A 167 -0.13 -4.61 -1.40
C ASP A 167 0.78 -5.79 -1.81
N GLY A 168 0.38 -6.56 -2.83
CA GLY A 168 1.04 -7.82 -3.20
C GLY A 168 2.25 -7.71 -4.13
N ASP A 169 2.55 -6.55 -4.72
CA ASP A 169 3.71 -6.35 -5.60
C ASP A 169 4.91 -5.80 -4.81
N PRO A 170 5.97 -6.60 -4.59
CA PRO A 170 7.14 -6.19 -3.79
C PRO A 170 7.92 -5.02 -4.38
N TYR A 171 7.76 -4.74 -5.68
CA TYR A 171 8.53 -3.74 -6.40
C TYR A 171 7.71 -2.52 -6.80
N ALA A 172 6.47 -2.39 -6.30
CA ALA A 172 5.62 -1.24 -6.51
C ALA A 172 5.51 -0.40 -5.22
N LEU A 173 6.12 0.79 -5.23
CA LEU A 173 6.07 1.72 -4.11
C LEU A 173 4.98 2.77 -4.35
N CYS A 174 3.89 2.69 -3.60
CA CYS A 174 2.82 3.69 -3.65
C CYS A 174 3.22 4.97 -2.91
N THR A 175 3.02 6.11 -3.55
CA THR A 175 3.34 7.45 -3.01
C THR A 175 2.21 8.44 -3.34
N PRO A 176 2.14 9.61 -2.67
CA PRO A 176 1.12 10.63 -2.98
C PRO A 176 1.15 11.16 -4.43
N ALA A 177 2.28 11.04 -5.14
CA ALA A 177 2.39 11.46 -6.55
C ALA A 177 2.10 10.33 -7.56
N GLY A 178 1.91 9.09 -7.09
CA GLY A 178 1.71 7.93 -7.93
C GLY A 178 2.52 6.70 -7.47
N VAL A 179 2.61 5.70 -8.33
CA VAL A 179 3.30 4.44 -8.06
C VAL A 179 4.67 4.46 -8.73
N VAL A 180 5.71 4.15 -7.95
CA VAL A 180 7.08 4.01 -8.43
C VAL A 180 7.35 2.53 -8.69
N ASP A 181 7.81 2.22 -9.89
CA ASP A 181 8.40 0.91 -10.21
C ASP A 181 9.84 0.89 -9.68
N LEU A 182 10.11 0.10 -8.65
CA LEU A 182 11.41 0.02 -7.99
C LEU A 182 12.49 -0.66 -8.85
N HIS A 183 12.14 -1.38 -9.91
CA HIS A 183 13.15 -1.96 -10.82
C HIS A 183 13.87 -0.89 -11.64
N ASN A 184 13.19 0.20 -11.99
CA ASN A 184 13.71 1.23 -12.91
C ASN A 184 13.58 2.67 -12.39
N GLY A 185 12.90 2.86 -11.25
CA GLY A 185 12.64 4.17 -10.64
C GLY A 185 11.58 5.01 -11.36
N HIS A 186 10.82 4.45 -12.30
CA HIS A 186 9.82 5.19 -13.05
C HIS A 186 8.58 5.46 -12.20
N LEU A 187 8.24 6.75 -12.05
CA LEU A 187 7.00 7.19 -11.41
C LEU A 187 5.89 7.31 -12.46
N ARG A 188 4.79 6.59 -12.24
CA ARG A 188 3.56 6.70 -13.03
C ARG A 188 2.40 7.17 -12.16
N LYS A 189 1.41 7.80 -12.81
CA LYS A 189 0.15 8.16 -12.15
C LYS A 189 -0.53 6.90 -11.63
N ALA A 190 -1.12 7.00 -10.43
CA ALA A 190 -1.92 5.93 -9.86
C ALA A 190 -3.21 5.69 -10.68
N ASP A 191 -3.58 4.42 -10.81
CA ASP A 191 -4.71 3.91 -11.58
C ASP A 191 -5.55 2.95 -10.71
N PRO A 192 -6.78 3.32 -10.32
CA PRO A 192 -7.64 2.47 -9.50
C PRO A 192 -8.04 1.14 -10.17
N THR A 193 -7.84 0.97 -11.47
CA THR A 193 -8.16 -0.29 -12.14
C THR A 193 -7.02 -1.30 -12.08
N ARG A 194 -5.79 -0.84 -11.78
CA ARG A 194 -4.57 -1.66 -11.84
C ARG A 194 -3.82 -1.70 -10.52
N ASP A 195 -3.92 -0.64 -9.72
CA ASP A 195 -3.17 -0.45 -8.49
C ASP A 195 -3.99 -0.90 -7.29
N PHE A 196 -3.44 -1.85 -6.53
CA PHE A 196 -4.09 -2.43 -5.36
C PHE A 196 -3.26 -2.15 -4.10
N HIS A 197 -2.87 -0.90 -3.90
CA HIS A 197 -2.12 -0.48 -2.72
C HIS A 197 -3.06 0.00 -1.63
N SER A 198 -2.88 -0.43 -0.39
CA SER A 198 -3.50 0.18 0.79
C SER A 198 -2.52 1.02 1.61
N ARG A 199 -1.22 0.75 1.45
CA ARG A 199 -0.12 1.48 2.09
C ARG A 199 0.49 2.50 1.15
N ALA A 200 1.01 3.60 1.69
CA ALA A 200 1.74 4.59 0.93
C ALA A 200 2.83 5.26 1.78
N THR A 201 3.84 5.79 1.10
CA THR A 201 4.81 6.71 1.72
C THR A 201 4.14 8.02 2.12
N SER A 202 4.74 8.73 3.09
CA SER A 202 4.25 10.06 3.48
C SER A 202 4.57 11.13 2.42
N VAL A 203 5.61 10.90 1.62
CA VAL A 203 6.11 11.83 0.60
C VAL A 203 6.42 11.12 -0.71
N ALA A 204 6.35 11.84 -1.82
CA ALA A 204 6.75 11.34 -3.13
C ALA A 204 8.25 11.56 -3.38
N PRO A 205 8.91 10.72 -4.21
CA PRO A 205 10.29 10.94 -4.59
C PRO A 205 10.42 12.20 -5.44
N GLN A 206 11.41 13.03 -5.11
CA GLN A 206 11.76 14.22 -5.87
C GLN A 206 13.28 14.36 -5.92
N ARG A 207 13.82 14.66 -7.10
CA ARG A 207 15.24 15.01 -7.23
C ARG A 207 15.45 16.43 -6.70
N MET A 208 16.08 16.51 -5.54
CA MET A 208 16.41 17.78 -4.88
C MET A 208 17.64 17.61 -3.98
N ASP A 209 18.30 18.72 -3.68
CA ASP A 209 19.40 18.71 -2.71
C ASP A 209 18.87 18.44 -1.31
N THR A 210 19.56 17.56 -0.57
CA THR A 210 19.24 17.24 0.83
C THR A 210 20.44 17.55 1.74
N PRO A 211 20.89 18.81 1.84
CA PRO A 211 22.15 19.16 2.50
C PRO A 211 22.18 18.80 3.99
N ARG A 212 21.04 18.85 4.67
CA ARG A 212 20.92 18.42 6.07
C ARG A 212 21.05 16.90 6.24
N TRP A 213 20.54 16.13 5.29
CA TRP A 213 20.65 14.67 5.28
C TRP A 213 22.09 14.25 5.01
N HIS A 214 22.71 14.81 3.97
CA HIS A 214 24.11 14.55 3.66
C HIS A 214 25.02 14.91 4.83
N ARG A 215 24.82 16.10 5.43
CA ARG A 215 25.57 16.47 6.64
C ARG A 215 25.35 15.49 7.79
N PHE A 216 24.12 15.05 8.05
CA PHE A 216 23.84 14.06 9.08
C PHE A 216 24.62 12.76 8.86
N LEU A 217 24.66 12.26 7.62
CA LEU A 217 25.41 11.07 7.26
C LEU A 217 26.91 11.27 7.49
N THR A 218 27.48 12.37 6.98
CA THR A 218 28.92 12.67 7.16
C THR A 218 29.29 12.91 8.62
N ASP A 219 28.45 13.61 9.40
CA ASP A 219 28.67 13.84 10.84
C ASP A 219 28.59 12.52 11.64
N THR A 220 27.87 11.49 11.13
CA THR A 220 27.67 10.20 11.81
C THR A 220 28.73 9.16 11.43
N PHE A 221 29.09 9.06 10.15
CA PHE A 221 29.92 7.99 9.61
C PHE A 221 31.33 8.45 9.22
N GLY A 222 31.57 9.75 9.07
CA GLY A 222 32.83 10.29 8.59
C GLY A 222 32.77 10.78 7.14
N SER A 223 33.84 11.44 6.71
CA SER A 223 34.08 11.89 5.32
C SER A 223 35.34 11.24 4.73
N ASP A 224 35.92 10.31 5.46
CA ASP A 224 37.01 9.45 5.03
C ASP A 224 36.46 8.25 4.23
N PRO A 225 37.32 7.53 3.49
CA PRO A 225 36.87 6.45 2.62
C PRO A 225 36.05 5.36 3.32
N GLU A 226 36.37 5.04 4.59
CA GLU A 226 35.60 4.07 5.39
C GLU A 226 34.18 4.59 5.71
N GLY A 227 34.05 5.89 5.99
CA GLY A 227 32.75 6.53 6.21
C GLY A 227 31.90 6.58 4.94
N GLU A 228 32.52 6.86 3.80
CA GLU A 228 31.84 6.82 2.49
C GLU A 228 31.32 5.42 2.16
N GLU A 229 32.13 4.38 2.35
CA GLU A 229 31.73 2.98 2.15
C GLU A 229 30.55 2.58 3.06
N MET A 230 30.57 3.01 4.32
CA MET A 230 29.47 2.77 5.27
C MET A 230 28.18 3.49 4.84
N ILE A 231 28.28 4.71 4.33
CA ILE A 231 27.12 5.48 3.82
C ILE A 231 26.53 4.79 2.59
N ASP A 232 27.35 4.31 1.67
CA ASP A 232 26.90 3.58 0.49
C ASP A 232 26.22 2.26 0.86
N PHE A 233 26.82 1.50 1.78
CA PHE A 233 26.21 0.28 2.31
C PHE A 233 24.88 0.58 3.01
N LEU A 234 24.80 1.65 3.79
CA LEU A 234 23.56 2.07 4.43
C LEU A 234 22.48 2.41 3.39
N HIS A 235 22.81 3.15 2.34
CA HIS A 235 21.85 3.46 1.27
C HIS A 235 21.39 2.20 0.53
N LEU A 236 22.27 1.24 0.27
CA LEU A 236 21.90 -0.05 -0.30
C LEU A 236 20.91 -0.78 0.61
N LEU A 237 21.20 -0.84 1.91
CA LEU A 237 20.34 -1.49 2.89
C LEU A 237 18.97 -0.83 3.01
N LEU A 238 18.93 0.51 3.05
CA LEU A 238 17.69 1.26 3.09
C LEU A 238 16.89 1.08 1.79
N GLY A 239 17.56 1.09 0.64
CA GLY A 239 16.95 0.83 -0.66
C GLY A 239 16.33 -0.56 -0.75
N TYR A 240 17.04 -1.59 -0.28
CA TYR A 240 16.52 -2.95 -0.17
C TYR A 240 15.29 -3.01 0.76
N SER A 241 15.34 -2.33 1.90
CA SER A 241 14.24 -2.27 2.89
C SER A 241 12.98 -1.56 2.37
N ILE A 242 13.08 -0.75 1.30
CA ILE A 242 11.93 -0.12 0.65
C ILE A 242 11.17 -1.12 -0.24
N THR A 243 11.86 -2.14 -0.73
CA THR A 243 11.20 -3.23 -1.46
C THR A 243 10.45 -4.13 -0.48
N GLY A 244 9.42 -4.82 -0.97
CA GLY A 244 8.77 -5.92 -0.25
C GLY A 244 9.53 -7.25 -0.36
N ASP A 245 10.70 -7.28 -1.00
CA ASP A 245 11.44 -8.51 -1.26
C ASP A 245 12.23 -8.94 -0.03
N VAL A 246 11.96 -10.14 0.48
CA VAL A 246 12.62 -10.74 1.66
C VAL A 246 13.68 -11.79 1.30
N GLY A 247 14.05 -11.88 0.02
CA GLY A 247 14.97 -12.90 -0.53
C GLY A 247 16.36 -12.92 0.09
N ALA A 248 16.89 -11.78 0.56
CA ALA A 248 18.20 -11.72 1.20
C ALA A 248 18.20 -12.31 2.62
N GLN A 249 17.03 -12.44 3.27
CA GLN A 249 16.88 -12.98 4.62
C GLN A 249 17.82 -12.31 5.66
N VAL A 250 17.99 -10.99 5.57
CA VAL A 250 18.86 -10.21 6.46
C VAL A 250 18.04 -9.44 7.51
N LEU A 251 18.57 -9.37 8.73
CA LEU A 251 18.08 -8.49 9.80
C LEU A 251 19.23 -7.60 10.28
N PRO A 252 19.27 -6.32 9.88
CA PRO A 252 20.36 -5.41 10.24
C PRO A 252 20.30 -4.98 11.70
N PHE A 253 21.46 -4.93 12.36
CA PHE A 253 21.61 -4.38 13.70
C PHE A 253 22.45 -3.11 13.66
N LEU A 254 21.81 -1.96 13.90
CA LEU A 254 22.51 -0.68 14.02
C LEU A 254 23.24 -0.61 15.38
N HIS A 255 24.52 -0.96 15.39
CA HIS A 255 25.40 -0.97 16.57
C HIS A 255 26.31 0.28 16.61
N GLY A 256 26.79 0.64 17.81
CA GLY A 256 27.52 1.89 18.07
C GLY A 256 27.18 2.48 19.44
N GLU A 257 28.13 3.22 20.01
CA GLU A 257 27.96 3.91 21.29
C GLU A 257 26.84 4.97 21.22
N GLY A 258 26.24 5.30 22.36
CA GLY A 258 25.05 6.18 22.41
C GLY A 258 25.32 7.57 21.81
N LYS A 259 24.28 8.20 21.25
CA LYS A 259 24.29 9.51 20.56
C LYS A 259 24.85 9.54 19.13
N ASN A 260 25.01 8.39 18.48
CA ASN A 260 25.47 8.30 17.09
C ASN A 260 24.33 8.37 16.04
N GLY A 261 23.27 9.16 16.27
CA GLY A 261 22.26 9.42 15.25
C GLY A 261 21.32 8.27 14.83
N LYS A 262 21.48 7.03 15.34
CA LYS A 262 20.66 5.87 14.92
C LYS A 262 19.15 6.05 15.07
N SER A 263 18.71 6.58 16.20
CA SER A 263 17.27 6.85 16.41
C SER A 263 16.79 7.90 15.42
N VAL A 264 17.59 8.94 15.16
CA VAL A 264 17.28 9.98 14.17
C VAL A 264 17.17 9.38 12.76
N LEU A 265 18.08 8.48 12.38
CA LEU A 265 18.04 7.75 11.12
C LEU A 265 16.72 6.97 10.98
N LEU A 266 16.38 6.15 11.97
CA LEU A 266 15.16 5.34 11.93
C LEU A 266 13.89 6.19 11.94
N ASP A 267 13.85 7.26 12.74
CA ASP A 267 12.72 8.19 12.80
C ASP A 267 12.48 8.86 11.45
N ILE A 268 13.55 9.27 10.75
CA ILE A 268 13.46 9.83 9.40
C ILE A 268 12.88 8.80 8.43
N MET A 269 13.37 7.56 8.47
CA MET A 269 12.89 6.51 7.57
C MET A 269 11.42 6.16 7.84
N ILE A 270 11.01 6.02 9.10
CA ILE A 270 9.61 5.80 9.47
C ILE A 270 8.73 6.94 8.95
N GLN A 271 9.16 8.19 9.12
CA GLN A 271 8.41 9.34 8.61
C GLN A 271 8.28 9.36 7.10
N ILE A 272 9.34 9.03 6.35
CA ILE A 272 9.32 9.00 4.87
C ILE A 272 8.45 7.86 4.38
N LEU A 273 8.66 6.65 4.92
CA LEU A 273 8.00 5.43 4.48
C LEU A 273 6.53 5.36 4.90
N GLY A 274 6.11 6.15 5.88
CA GLY A 274 4.71 6.26 6.27
C GLY A 274 4.15 4.89 6.66
N ASP A 275 3.09 4.45 5.98
CA ASP A 275 2.39 3.21 6.33
C ASP A 275 3.18 1.94 6.01
N TYR A 276 4.36 2.05 5.39
CA TYR A 276 5.27 0.92 5.14
C TYR A 276 6.22 0.63 6.31
N ALA A 277 6.35 1.53 7.29
CA ALA A 277 7.31 1.38 8.37
C ALA A 277 6.69 1.71 9.74
N ASP A 278 6.95 0.84 10.72
CA ASP A 278 6.50 1.05 12.09
C ASP A 278 7.55 0.54 13.09
N ALA A 279 7.47 1.02 14.33
CA ALA A 279 8.31 0.55 15.42
C ALA A 279 7.80 -0.80 15.94
N ALA A 280 8.66 -1.82 15.88
CA ALA A 280 8.33 -3.13 16.45
C ALA A 280 8.09 -3.04 17.98
N PRO A 281 7.06 -3.73 18.50
CA PRO A 281 6.73 -3.67 19.92
C PRO A 281 7.84 -4.27 20.81
N PRO A 282 7.98 -3.81 22.06
CA PRO A 282 8.96 -4.35 22.99
C PRO A 282 8.74 -5.85 23.24
N GLY A 283 9.72 -6.67 22.88
CA GLY A 283 9.67 -8.13 23.05
C GLY A 283 9.46 -8.93 21.78
N PHE A 284 9.34 -8.29 20.61
CA PHE A 284 9.15 -8.96 19.31
C PHE A 284 10.20 -10.05 19.02
N LEU A 285 11.45 -9.85 19.46
CA LEU A 285 12.57 -10.80 19.27
C LEU A 285 12.86 -11.66 20.51
N MET A 286 12.02 -11.63 21.54
CA MET A 286 12.24 -12.39 22.77
C MET A 286 11.49 -13.73 22.74
N ASP A 287 12.20 -14.82 23.04
CA ASP A 287 11.60 -16.13 23.22
C ASP A 287 10.70 -16.13 24.46
N ARG A 288 9.39 -16.19 24.25
CA ARG A 288 8.37 -16.29 25.31
C ARG A 288 7.83 -17.73 25.47
N GLY A 289 8.66 -18.76 25.24
CA GLY A 289 8.35 -20.15 25.59
C GLY A 289 7.12 -20.75 24.88
N ALA A 290 6.93 -22.06 25.04
CA ALA A 290 6.02 -22.87 24.20
C ALA A 290 4.50 -22.56 24.29
N PHE A 291 4.08 -21.53 25.03
CA PHE A 291 2.67 -21.18 25.21
C PHE A 291 2.49 -19.67 25.45
N SER A 292 2.85 -18.79 24.50
CA SER A 292 2.25 -17.44 24.48
C SER A 292 2.34 -16.72 23.12
N GLU A 293 1.20 -16.19 22.68
CA GLU A 293 1.04 -14.86 22.04
C GLU A 293 1.66 -14.52 20.67
N HIS A 294 2.33 -15.42 19.94
CA HIS A 294 2.76 -15.07 18.57
C HIS A 294 1.60 -14.68 17.63
N SER A 295 0.39 -15.17 17.87
CA SER A 295 -0.76 -14.86 17.01
C SER A 295 -1.27 -13.42 17.19
N THR A 296 -1.11 -12.79 18.36
CA THR A 296 -1.71 -11.47 18.63
C THR A 296 -0.78 -10.35 18.21
N GLU A 297 0.52 -10.45 18.51
CA GLU A 297 1.52 -9.42 18.15
C GLU A 297 1.78 -9.39 16.63
N LEU A 298 1.78 -10.56 15.95
CA LEU A 298 1.83 -10.62 14.48
C LEU A 298 0.54 -10.09 13.83
N THR A 299 -0.61 -10.25 14.49
CA THR A 299 -1.89 -9.66 14.04
C THR A 299 -1.92 -8.15 14.27
N GLU A 300 -1.26 -7.62 15.31
CA GLU A 300 -1.11 -6.17 15.50
C GLU A 300 -0.26 -5.54 14.39
N LEU A 301 0.77 -6.22 13.89
CA LEU A 301 1.60 -5.75 12.77
C LEU A 301 0.88 -5.84 11.41
N HIS A 302 -0.03 -6.80 11.23
CA HIS A 302 -0.89 -6.90 10.05
C HIS A 302 -2.11 -5.96 10.08
N GLY A 303 -2.53 -5.54 11.28
CA GLY A 303 -3.77 -4.79 11.51
C GLY A 303 -3.61 -3.27 11.65
N ARG A 304 -2.39 -2.74 11.53
CA ARG A 304 -2.06 -1.32 11.62
C ARG A 304 -1.55 -0.79 10.29
#